data_AF-A0A4Q3E6P0-F1
#
_entry.id   AF-A0A4Q3E6P0-F1
#
_cell.length_a   1.000
_cell.length_b   1.000
_cell.length_c   1.000
_cell.angle_alpha   90.00
_cell.angle_beta   90.00
_cell.angle_gamma   90.00
#
_symmetry.space_group_name_H-M   'P 1'
#
loop_
_entity.id
_entity.type
_entity.pdbx_description
1 polymer ?
#
loop_
_entity_poly.entity_id
_entity_poly.type
_entity_poly.pdbx_seq_one_letter_code
_entity_poly.pdbx_strand_id
1 'polypeptide(L)'
;MGGTFIRLADQGHDVHVAYQTSGNTAVWDDEVLRYVEFATDFAASQGQDTTHLEQQYTEMTAFFKSKQPNQSDTQEIRTIKGLIRKGEAIAGARLSGLKDENIHFMDLPFYDRSKVDKKVSFEDDTQQTMELLQQVKPHQVFAAGDFADPHGTHKVCFEIILEALNRLRKTEEWTKDCWLWLYRGAWHEFEIHEIEMAVPLSPQEVERKRLAIFKHQSQKDLPVFPGDDAREFWVRAEDRTRETARLYNELGLAEYEAIEAFVKWKFEE
;
A
#
# COMPACT_ATOMS: atom_id res chain seq x y z
N MET A 1 2.00 8.22 -5.71
CA MET A 1 2.49 9.16 -4.69
C MET A 1 3.91 8.85 -4.18
N GLY A 2 4.63 7.85 -4.70
CA GLY A 2 5.92 7.48 -4.13
C GLY A 2 6.98 8.58 -4.25
N GLY A 3 6.92 9.39 -5.32
CA GLY A 3 7.83 10.51 -5.49
C GLY A 3 7.55 11.64 -4.50
N THR A 4 6.28 12.03 -4.37
CA THR A 4 5.84 13.02 -3.36
C THR A 4 6.19 12.56 -1.95
N PHE A 5 5.98 11.27 -1.65
CA PHE A 5 6.29 10.70 -0.33
C PHE A 5 7.78 10.81 0.02
N ILE A 6 8.66 10.41 -0.90
CA ILE A 6 10.12 10.54 -0.74
C ILE A 6 10.51 12.01 -0.56
N ARG A 7 9.98 12.90 -1.40
CA ARG A 7 10.26 14.34 -1.31
C ARG A 7 9.86 14.93 0.03
N LEU A 8 8.69 14.56 0.57
CA LEU A 8 8.24 15.03 1.87
C LEU A 8 9.21 14.59 2.98
N ALA A 9 9.66 13.34 2.94
CA ALA A 9 10.64 12.83 3.90
C ALA A 9 12.00 13.55 3.76
N ASP A 10 12.52 13.73 2.55
CA ASP A 10 13.80 14.40 2.30
C ASP A 10 13.80 15.87 2.75
N GLN A 11 12.65 16.54 2.68
CA GLN A 11 12.48 17.92 3.13
C GLN A 11 12.36 18.06 4.65
N GLY A 12 12.38 16.94 5.39
CA GLY A 12 12.31 16.93 6.85
C GLY A 12 10.91 17.15 7.42
N HIS A 13 9.85 16.91 6.64
CA HIS A 13 8.50 16.87 7.17
C HIS A 13 8.32 15.65 8.10
N ASP A 14 7.39 15.74 9.05
CA ASP A 14 7.01 14.60 9.88
C ASP A 14 6.06 13.68 9.11
N VAL A 15 6.65 12.73 8.39
CA VAL A 15 5.93 11.84 7.48
C VAL A 15 5.71 10.50 8.14
N HIS A 16 4.45 10.06 8.15
CA HIS A 16 4.04 8.73 8.57
C HIS A 16 3.45 7.96 7.39
N VAL A 17 3.55 6.63 7.43
CA VAL A 17 2.81 5.73 6.55
C VAL A 17 2.01 4.74 7.38
N ALA A 18 0.75 4.55 7.01
CA ALA A 18 -0.15 3.62 7.69
C ALA A 18 -0.63 2.55 6.71
N TYR A 19 -0.16 1.32 6.91
CA TYR A 19 -0.61 0.16 6.17
C TYR A 19 -1.89 -0.37 6.82
N GLN A 20 -3.02 -0.07 6.20
CA GLN A 20 -4.35 -0.43 6.68
C GLN A 20 -4.58 -1.95 6.70
N THR A 21 -3.98 -2.71 5.78
CA THR A 21 -4.18 -4.16 5.68
C THR A 21 -2.85 -4.89 5.51
N SER A 22 -2.85 -6.20 5.81
CA SER A 22 -1.67 -7.05 5.71
C SER A 22 -1.25 -7.38 4.27
N GLY A 23 -2.13 -7.17 3.28
CA GLY A 23 -1.87 -7.51 1.88
C GLY A 23 -1.63 -9.00 1.63
N ASN A 24 -2.03 -9.87 2.57
CA ASN A 24 -1.72 -11.29 2.57
C ASN A 24 -2.34 -12.10 1.42
N THR A 25 -3.20 -11.50 0.59
CA THR A 25 -3.79 -12.15 -0.59
C THR A 25 -2.97 -11.94 -1.87
N ALA A 26 -2.03 -11.00 -1.86
CA ALA A 26 -1.35 -10.55 -3.08
C ALA A 26 0.06 -11.14 -3.24
N VAL A 27 0.42 -12.20 -2.52
CA VAL A 27 1.74 -12.84 -2.62
C VAL A 27 1.60 -14.22 -3.28
N TRP A 28 2.50 -14.51 -4.23
CA TRP A 28 2.57 -15.80 -4.93
C TRP A 28 2.82 -16.96 -3.96
N ASP A 29 2.25 -18.12 -4.25
CA ASP A 29 2.38 -19.31 -3.39
C ASP A 29 3.84 -19.80 -3.32
N ASP A 30 4.62 -19.67 -4.40
CA ASP A 30 6.05 -20.04 -4.43
C ASP A 30 6.92 -19.15 -3.52
N GLU A 31 6.54 -17.88 -3.33
CA GLU A 31 7.24 -17.00 -2.39
C GLU A 31 7.09 -17.50 -0.96
N VAL A 32 5.93 -18.06 -0.60
CA VAL A 32 5.70 -18.65 0.73
C VAL A 32 6.66 -19.79 0.96
N LEU A 33 6.77 -20.72 0.02
CA LEU A 33 7.65 -21.88 0.12
C LEU A 33 9.12 -21.45 0.24
N ARG A 34 9.55 -20.48 -0.58
CA ARG A 34 10.91 -19.93 -0.54
C ARG A 34 11.27 -19.32 0.82
N TYR A 35 10.33 -18.63 1.47
CA TYR A 35 10.57 -18.05 2.80
C TYR A 35 10.56 -19.10 3.92
N VAL A 36 9.79 -20.18 3.78
CA VAL A 36 9.85 -21.32 4.71
C VAL A 36 11.17 -22.06 4.56
N GLU A 37 11.65 -22.28 3.33
CA GLU A 37 12.99 -22.84 3.07
C GLU A 37 14.08 -21.98 3.71
N PHE A 38 14.04 -20.66 3.48
CA PHE A 38 14.99 -19.73 4.10
C PHE A 38 14.98 -19.83 5.63
N ALA A 39 13.79 -19.85 6.26
CA ALA A 39 13.66 -19.96 7.71
C ALA A 39 14.22 -21.30 8.22
N THR A 40 13.99 -22.38 7.48
CA THR A 40 14.49 -23.72 7.78
C THR A 40 16.01 -23.77 7.72
N ASP A 41 16.60 -23.30 6.62
CA ASP A 41 18.06 -23.24 6.42
C ASP A 41 18.73 -22.35 7.47
N PHE A 42 18.13 -21.20 7.79
CA PHE A 42 18.63 -20.31 8.82
C PHE A 42 18.60 -20.96 10.20
N ALA A 43 17.49 -21.60 10.58
CA ALA A 43 17.37 -22.33 11.85
C ALA A 43 18.39 -23.49 11.93
N ALA A 44 18.54 -24.28 10.86
CA ALA A 44 19.53 -25.35 10.77
C ALA A 44 20.97 -24.82 10.92
N SER A 45 21.28 -23.66 10.32
CA SER A 45 22.60 -23.02 10.44
C SER A 45 22.97 -22.65 11.89
N GLN A 46 21.95 -22.45 12.73
CA GLN A 46 22.11 -22.15 14.16
C GLN A 46 22.00 -23.40 15.04
N GLY A 47 21.88 -24.60 14.45
CA GLY A 47 21.71 -25.86 15.17
C GLY A 47 20.35 -25.98 15.88
N GLN A 48 19.32 -25.26 15.42
CA GLN A 48 17.96 -25.36 15.94
C GLN A 48 17.21 -26.54 15.29
N ASP A 49 16.20 -27.07 15.99
CA ASP A 49 15.33 -28.11 15.45
C ASP A 49 14.43 -27.54 14.34
N THR A 50 14.52 -28.14 13.15
CA THR A 50 13.79 -27.74 11.94
C THR A 50 12.57 -28.61 11.66
N THR A 51 12.32 -29.66 12.44
CA THR A 51 11.27 -30.67 12.18
C THR A 51 9.91 -30.02 11.94
N HIS A 52 9.56 -28.99 12.72
CA HIS A 52 8.30 -28.28 12.55
C HIS A 52 8.23 -27.49 11.24
N LEU A 53 9.30 -26.80 10.84
CA LEU A 53 9.34 -26.01 9.60
C LEU A 53 9.30 -26.92 8.35
N GLU A 54 9.99 -28.05 8.40
CA GLU A 54 9.97 -29.07 7.33
C GLU A 54 8.57 -29.70 7.18
N GLN A 55 7.89 -29.94 8.30
CA GLN A 55 6.51 -30.40 8.29
C GLN A 55 5.58 -29.34 7.69
N GLN A 56 5.69 -28.08 8.13
CA GLN A 56 4.90 -26.97 7.58
C GLN A 56 5.13 -26.81 6.07
N TYR A 57 6.37 -26.92 5.60
CA TYR A 57 6.70 -26.87 4.18
C TYR A 57 5.97 -27.98 3.40
N THR A 58 5.99 -29.20 3.93
CA THR A 58 5.33 -30.36 3.32
C THR A 58 3.81 -30.17 3.25
N GLU A 59 3.21 -29.69 4.33
CA GLU A 59 1.76 -29.40 4.42
C GLU A 59 1.34 -28.29 3.46
N MET A 60 2.09 -27.18 3.40
CA MET A 60 1.82 -26.07 2.47
C MET A 60 1.97 -26.51 1.03
N THR A 61 3.00 -27.28 0.69
CA THR A 61 3.20 -27.84 -0.65
C THR A 61 2.05 -28.75 -1.06
N ALA A 62 1.57 -29.60 -0.15
CA ALA A 62 0.41 -30.45 -0.40
C ALA A 62 -0.88 -29.64 -0.57
N PHE A 63 -1.06 -28.58 0.24
CA PHE A 63 -2.18 -27.66 0.13
C PHE A 63 -2.18 -26.97 -1.24
N PHE A 64 -1.07 -26.34 -1.66
CA PHE A 64 -0.99 -25.64 -2.95
C PHE A 64 -1.26 -26.55 -4.15
N LYS A 65 -0.82 -27.81 -4.12
CA LYS A 65 -1.13 -28.81 -5.18
C LYS A 65 -2.61 -29.17 -5.30
N SER A 66 -3.36 -29.06 -4.20
CA SER A 66 -4.77 -29.48 -4.12
C SER A 66 -5.76 -28.31 -4.06
N LYS A 67 -5.23 -27.08 -3.93
CA LYS A 67 -5.97 -25.84 -3.78
C LYS A 67 -6.88 -25.59 -4.98
N GLN A 68 -8.16 -25.33 -4.69
CA GLN A 68 -9.15 -24.99 -5.71
C GLN A 68 -9.08 -23.50 -6.07
N PRO A 69 -9.49 -23.11 -7.30
CA PRO A 69 -9.64 -21.70 -7.66
C PRO A 69 -10.49 -20.96 -6.62
N ASN A 70 -10.03 -19.78 -6.18
CA ASN A 70 -10.67 -18.93 -5.17
C ASN A 70 -10.78 -19.54 -3.75
N GLN A 71 -10.14 -20.70 -3.49
CA GLN A 71 -10.03 -21.22 -2.14
C GLN A 71 -9.12 -20.31 -1.31
N SER A 72 -9.58 -19.91 -0.13
CA SER A 72 -8.78 -19.14 0.81
C SER A 72 -7.59 -19.95 1.31
N ASP A 73 -6.45 -19.27 1.43
CA ASP A 73 -5.25 -19.82 2.06
C ASP A 73 -5.47 -20.16 3.54
N THR A 74 -4.72 -21.14 4.05
CA THR A 74 -4.69 -21.47 5.48
C THR A 74 -4.15 -20.28 6.29
N GLN A 75 -4.40 -20.29 7.60
CA GLN A 75 -3.95 -19.20 8.48
C GLN A 75 -2.43 -19.04 8.46
N GLU A 76 -1.69 -20.15 8.41
CA GLU A 76 -0.24 -20.19 8.38
C GLU A 76 0.30 -19.56 7.09
N ILE A 77 -0.27 -19.93 5.94
CA ILE A 77 0.11 -19.35 4.64
C ILE A 77 -0.18 -17.85 4.63
N ARG A 78 -1.36 -17.41 5.07
CA ARG A 78 -1.71 -15.98 5.16
C ARG A 78 -0.77 -15.22 6.09
N THR A 79 -0.34 -15.84 7.18
CA THR A 79 0.60 -15.24 8.12
C THR A 79 1.95 -15.00 7.44
N ILE A 80 2.49 -16.00 6.73
CA ILE A 80 3.75 -15.86 5.99
C ILE A 80 3.62 -14.77 4.92
N LYS A 81 2.56 -14.79 4.11
CA LYS A 81 2.32 -13.75 3.08
C LYS A 81 2.27 -12.35 3.68
N GLY A 82 1.59 -12.18 4.82
CA GLY A 82 1.56 -10.92 5.56
C GLY A 82 2.94 -10.48 6.07
N LEU A 83 3.75 -11.41 6.58
CA LEU A 83 5.12 -11.11 7.03
C LEU A 83 6.04 -10.69 5.88
N ILE A 84 5.93 -11.34 4.72
CA ILE A 84 6.67 -10.95 3.50
C ILE A 84 6.31 -9.50 3.13
N ARG A 85 5.01 -9.19 3.01
CA ARG A 85 4.51 -7.86 2.69
C ARG A 85 4.95 -6.80 3.71
N LYS A 86 4.94 -7.14 4.99
CA LYS A 86 5.39 -6.28 6.08
C LYS A 86 6.90 -5.95 5.95
N GLY A 87 7.73 -6.96 5.69
CA GLY A 87 9.17 -6.76 5.50
C GLY A 87 9.48 -5.87 4.30
N GLU A 88 8.78 -6.09 3.17
CA GLU A 88 8.88 -5.27 1.97
C GLU A 88 8.44 -3.81 2.21
N ALA A 89 7.31 -3.63 2.90
CA ALA A 89 6.79 -2.31 3.28
C ALA A 89 7.79 -1.52 4.13
N ILE A 90 8.38 -2.16 5.15
CA ILE A 90 9.43 -1.55 5.97
C ILE A 90 10.63 -1.16 5.11
N ALA A 91 11.09 -2.04 4.22
CA ALA A 91 12.22 -1.76 3.35
C ALA A 91 11.96 -0.58 2.39
N GLY A 92 10.76 -0.49 1.82
CA GLY A 92 10.32 0.62 0.96
C GLY A 92 10.22 1.95 1.71
N ALA A 93 9.63 1.94 2.91
CA ALA A 93 9.50 3.12 3.75
C ALA A 93 10.86 3.64 4.22
N ARG A 94 11.77 2.76 4.67
CA ARG A 94 13.15 3.14 5.04
C ARG A 94 13.93 3.71 3.86
N LEU A 95 13.82 3.12 2.67
CA LEU A 95 14.45 3.69 1.47
C LEU A 95 13.89 5.09 1.14
N SER A 96 12.62 5.32 1.46
CA SER A 96 11.97 6.60 1.28
C SER A 96 12.33 7.63 2.36
N GLY A 97 13.16 7.28 3.34
CA GLY A 97 13.64 8.19 4.38
C GLY A 97 12.85 8.16 5.68
N LEU A 98 11.89 7.24 5.85
CA LEU A 98 11.12 7.14 7.10
C LEU A 98 11.91 6.43 8.20
N LYS A 99 11.66 6.87 9.44
CA LYS A 99 12.04 6.18 10.67
C LYS A 99 11.03 5.06 10.97
N ASP A 100 11.50 4.01 11.64
CA ASP A 100 10.66 2.85 11.99
C ASP A 100 9.43 3.23 12.83
N GLU A 101 9.56 4.19 13.74
CA GLU A 101 8.46 4.71 14.59
C GLU A 101 7.33 5.40 13.78
N ASN A 102 7.60 5.77 12.54
CA ASN A 102 6.63 6.39 11.64
C ASN A 102 5.99 5.40 10.65
N ILE A 103 6.29 4.11 10.78
CA ILE A 103 5.75 3.03 9.94
C ILE A 103 4.70 2.25 10.74
N HIS A 104 3.43 2.48 10.43
CA HIS A 104 2.31 1.90 11.17
C HIS A 104 1.70 0.73 10.40
N PHE A 105 1.54 -0.40 11.08
CA PHE A 105 0.78 -1.55 10.58
C PHE A 105 -0.50 -1.64 11.39
N MET A 106 -1.62 -1.27 10.79
CA MET A 106 -2.90 -1.20 11.48
C MET A 106 -3.56 -2.57 11.56
N ASP A 107 -3.35 -3.42 10.55
CA ASP A 107 -3.94 -4.74 10.42
C ASP A 107 -5.46 -4.70 10.65
N LEU A 108 -6.14 -3.78 9.94
CA LEU A 108 -7.54 -3.47 10.15
C LEU A 108 -8.41 -4.74 10.06
N PRO A 109 -9.18 -5.07 11.12
CA PRO A 109 -9.95 -6.31 11.22
C PRO A 109 -10.87 -6.62 10.04
N PHE A 110 -11.40 -5.61 9.32
CA PHE A 110 -12.28 -5.88 8.19
C PHE A 110 -11.63 -6.74 7.10
N TYR A 111 -10.31 -6.66 6.94
CA TYR A 111 -9.61 -7.29 5.83
C TYR A 111 -9.67 -8.81 5.90
N ASP A 112 -9.63 -9.37 7.11
CA ASP A 112 -9.78 -10.81 7.31
C ASP A 112 -11.23 -11.23 7.55
N ARG A 113 -12.04 -10.39 8.23
CA ARG A 113 -13.47 -10.68 8.45
C ARG A 113 -14.27 -10.75 7.16
N SER A 114 -13.97 -9.90 6.18
CA SER A 114 -14.67 -9.84 4.89
C SER A 114 -14.51 -11.10 4.04
N LYS A 115 -13.51 -11.95 4.37
CA LYS A 115 -13.29 -13.25 3.72
C LYS A 115 -14.27 -14.32 4.20
N VAL A 116 -14.86 -14.13 5.38
CA VAL A 116 -15.75 -15.11 6.04
C VAL A 116 -17.20 -14.61 6.05
N ASP A 117 -17.40 -13.30 6.26
CA ASP A 117 -18.72 -12.67 6.31
C ASP A 117 -18.82 -11.51 5.32
N LYS A 118 -19.96 -11.42 4.63
CA LYS A 118 -20.28 -10.28 3.74
C LYS A 118 -20.77 -9.05 4.50
N LYS A 119 -21.23 -9.21 5.75
CA LYS A 119 -21.70 -8.13 6.62
C LYS A 119 -20.68 -7.89 7.73
N VAL A 120 -19.68 -7.08 7.43
CA VAL A 120 -18.65 -6.69 8.37
C VAL A 120 -18.98 -5.30 8.93
N SER A 121 -18.91 -5.15 10.25
CA SER A 121 -18.91 -3.83 10.88
C SER A 121 -17.52 -3.20 10.75
N PHE A 122 -17.44 -1.90 10.49
CA PHE A 122 -16.17 -1.17 10.36
C PHE A 122 -15.86 -0.29 11.59
N GLU A 123 -16.57 -0.48 12.69
CA GLU A 123 -16.49 0.41 13.85
C GLU A 123 -15.13 0.35 14.56
N ASP A 124 -14.62 -0.84 14.80
CA ASP A 124 -13.27 -1.07 15.35
C ASP A 124 -12.18 -0.58 14.40
N ASP A 125 -12.35 -0.78 13.09
CA ASP A 125 -11.45 -0.24 12.07
C ASP A 125 -11.41 1.31 12.09
N THR A 126 -12.59 1.94 12.23
CA THR A 126 -12.76 3.39 12.32
C THR A 126 -12.09 3.93 13.59
N GLN A 127 -12.35 3.30 14.74
CA GLN A 127 -11.79 3.71 16.02
C GLN A 127 -10.25 3.61 16.02
N GLN A 128 -9.69 2.52 15.49
CA GLN A 128 -8.24 2.36 15.37
C GLN A 128 -7.63 3.44 14.45
N THR A 129 -8.32 3.79 13.37
CA THR A 129 -7.90 4.87 12.47
C THR A 129 -7.95 6.23 13.16
N MET A 130 -8.98 6.50 13.97
CA MET A 130 -9.09 7.72 14.76
C MET A 130 -7.94 7.83 15.77
N GLU A 131 -7.60 6.75 16.46
CA GLU A 131 -6.49 6.72 17.44
C GLU A 131 -5.16 7.13 16.81
N LEU A 132 -4.84 6.58 15.64
CA LEU A 132 -3.62 6.94 14.91
C LEU A 132 -3.65 8.40 14.45
N LEU A 133 -4.78 8.86 13.92
CA LEU A 133 -4.95 10.26 13.50
C LEU A 133 -4.81 11.22 14.69
N GLN A 134 -5.33 10.88 15.87
CA GLN A 134 -5.21 11.68 17.09
C GLN A 134 -3.79 11.70 17.65
N GLN A 135 -3.04 10.60 17.50
CA GLN A 135 -1.64 10.53 17.89
C GLN A 135 -0.77 11.44 17.00
N VAL A 136 -1.00 11.43 15.69
CA VAL A 136 -0.17 12.17 14.72
C VAL A 136 -0.65 13.62 14.53
N LYS A 137 -1.97 13.86 14.54
CA LYS A 137 -2.63 15.14 14.21
C LYS A 137 -2.11 15.74 12.90
N PRO A 138 -2.22 15.02 11.76
CA PRO A 138 -1.60 15.43 10.51
C PRO A 138 -2.25 16.69 9.93
N HIS A 139 -1.45 17.51 9.25
CA HIS A 139 -1.95 18.60 8.39
C HIS A 139 -2.46 18.07 7.04
N GLN A 140 -1.94 16.92 6.59
CA GLN A 140 -2.28 16.33 5.30
C GLN A 140 -2.34 14.81 5.44
N VAL A 141 -3.44 14.22 4.97
CA VAL A 141 -3.63 12.79 4.82
C VAL A 141 -3.68 12.49 3.32
N PHE A 142 -2.85 11.55 2.87
CA PHE A 142 -2.90 11.06 1.50
C PHE A 142 -3.52 9.67 1.49
N ALA A 143 -4.54 9.45 0.67
CA ALA A 143 -5.26 8.18 0.56
C ALA A 143 -5.41 7.75 -0.90
N ALA A 144 -5.46 6.43 -1.12
CA ALA A 144 -5.74 5.88 -2.44
C ALA A 144 -7.21 6.16 -2.81
N GLY A 145 -7.43 6.99 -3.83
CA GLY A 145 -8.75 7.32 -4.38
C GLY A 145 -9.22 6.37 -5.47
N ASP A 146 -8.65 5.17 -5.57
CA ASP A 146 -8.92 4.22 -6.65
C ASP A 146 -10.10 3.30 -6.32
N PHE A 147 -11.32 3.85 -6.36
CA PHE A 147 -12.55 3.17 -5.90
C PHE A 147 -13.08 2.09 -6.84
N ALA A 148 -12.50 1.96 -8.03
CA ALA A 148 -12.85 0.92 -9.01
C ALA A 148 -11.91 -0.29 -8.90
N ASP A 149 -11.20 -0.45 -7.77
CA ASP A 149 -10.28 -1.56 -7.59
C ASP A 149 -11.04 -2.92 -7.65
N PRO A 150 -10.50 -3.94 -8.35
CA PRO A 150 -11.20 -5.23 -8.52
C PRO A 150 -11.56 -5.93 -7.21
N HIS A 151 -10.86 -5.61 -6.12
CA HIS A 151 -11.02 -6.22 -4.81
C HIS A 151 -11.88 -5.39 -3.84
N GLY A 152 -12.25 -4.15 -4.18
CA GLY A 152 -13.01 -3.24 -3.32
C GLY A 152 -12.27 -2.78 -2.06
N THR A 153 -11.00 -3.15 -1.88
CA THR A 153 -10.25 -2.90 -0.64
C THR A 153 -9.90 -1.42 -0.52
N HIS A 154 -9.53 -0.76 -1.62
CA HIS A 154 -9.26 0.67 -1.61
C HIS A 154 -10.48 1.48 -1.19
N LYS A 155 -11.67 1.11 -1.71
CA LYS A 155 -12.92 1.77 -1.34
C LYS A 155 -13.21 1.65 0.16
N VAL A 156 -13.14 0.44 0.73
CA VAL A 156 -13.40 0.23 2.16
C VAL A 156 -12.37 0.96 3.03
N CYS A 157 -11.08 0.88 2.68
CA CYS A 157 -10.02 1.61 3.36
C CYS A 157 -10.27 3.13 3.36
N PHE A 158 -10.71 3.69 2.24
CA PHE A 158 -11.05 5.09 2.11
C PHE A 158 -12.29 5.46 2.95
N GLU A 159 -13.35 4.65 2.92
CA GLU A 159 -14.55 4.86 3.73
C GLU A 159 -14.23 4.89 5.24
N ILE A 160 -13.32 4.02 5.70
CA ILE A 160 -12.84 4.01 7.09
C ILE A 160 -12.08 5.31 7.44
N ILE A 161 -11.17 5.77 6.58
CA ILE A 161 -10.45 7.04 6.76
C ILE A 161 -11.43 8.22 6.80
N LEU A 162 -12.39 8.23 5.88
CA LEU A 162 -13.37 9.29 5.75
C LEU A 162 -14.27 9.36 6.98
N GLU A 163 -14.78 8.23 7.46
CA GLU A 163 -15.62 8.17 8.66
C GLU A 163 -14.83 8.61 9.90
N ALA A 164 -13.58 8.15 10.05
CA ALA A 164 -12.70 8.56 11.15
C ALA A 164 -12.50 10.09 11.15
N LEU A 165 -12.16 10.68 10.00
CA LEU A 165 -12.01 12.13 9.88
C LEU A 165 -13.32 12.87 10.11
N ASN A 166 -14.46 12.38 9.60
CA ASN A 166 -15.78 13.00 9.83
C ASN A 166 -16.14 13.04 11.32
N ARG A 167 -15.81 11.99 12.08
CA ARG A 167 -16.03 11.97 13.53
C ARG A 167 -15.12 12.94 14.25
N LEU A 168 -13.81 12.90 13.97
CA LEU A 168 -12.83 13.78 14.59
C LEU A 168 -13.11 15.26 14.28
N ARG A 169 -13.60 15.57 13.07
CA ARG A 169 -13.97 16.95 12.68
C ARG A 169 -15.08 17.56 13.52
N LYS A 170 -15.93 16.73 14.14
CA LYS A 170 -17.00 17.20 15.04
C LYS A 170 -16.49 17.51 16.45
N THR A 171 -15.32 16.99 16.82
CA THR A 171 -14.83 17.01 18.20
C THR A 171 -13.47 17.70 18.36
N GLU A 172 -12.68 17.86 17.30
CA GLU A 172 -11.28 18.28 17.41
C GLU A 172 -10.89 19.36 16.40
N GLU A 173 -10.39 20.49 16.93
CA GLU A 173 -10.08 21.70 16.16
C GLU A 173 -8.96 21.53 15.13
N TRP A 174 -7.93 20.70 15.41
CA TRP A 174 -6.80 20.50 14.49
C TRP A 174 -7.22 19.96 13.12
N THR A 175 -8.36 19.27 13.08
CA THR A 175 -8.89 18.70 11.84
C THR A 175 -9.33 19.77 10.84
N LYS A 176 -9.60 21.01 11.28
CA LYS A 176 -9.97 22.12 10.39
C LYS A 176 -8.86 22.45 9.39
N ASP A 177 -7.61 22.28 9.82
CA ASP A 177 -6.41 22.48 9.01
C ASP A 177 -5.88 21.18 8.38
N CYS A 178 -6.55 20.04 8.61
CA CYS A 178 -6.20 18.75 8.02
C CYS A 178 -6.86 18.57 6.65
N TRP A 179 -6.05 18.42 5.59
CA TRP A 179 -6.54 18.12 4.23
C TRP A 179 -6.46 16.64 3.91
N LEU A 180 -7.45 16.13 3.18
CA LEU A 180 -7.45 14.78 2.63
C LEU A 180 -7.22 14.84 1.12
N TRP A 181 -6.07 14.32 0.67
CA TRP A 181 -5.66 14.27 -0.73
C TRP A 181 -5.75 12.85 -1.26
N LEU A 182 -6.35 12.71 -2.44
CA LEU A 182 -6.54 11.44 -3.12
C LEU A 182 -5.54 11.31 -4.25
N TYR A 183 -4.86 10.15 -4.32
CA TYR A 183 -4.03 9.76 -5.45
C TYR A 183 -4.56 8.46 -6.07
N ARG A 184 -4.27 8.22 -7.34
CA ARG A 184 -4.65 6.97 -8.03
C ARG A 184 -3.52 5.94 -8.03
N GLY A 185 -3.91 4.68 -8.21
CA GLY A 185 -2.99 3.57 -8.41
C GLY A 185 -2.27 3.62 -9.76
N ALA A 186 -1.58 2.53 -10.10
CA ALA A 186 -0.84 2.43 -11.37
C ALA A 186 -1.73 2.19 -12.60
N TRP A 187 -3.04 1.95 -12.41
CA TRP A 187 -3.96 1.55 -13.46
C TRP A 187 -4.63 2.72 -14.18
N HIS A 188 -5.00 3.76 -13.42
CA HIS A 188 -5.66 4.95 -13.94
C HIS A 188 -5.06 6.20 -13.31
N GLU A 189 -5.14 7.33 -14.00
CA GLU A 189 -4.84 8.65 -13.46
C GLU A 189 -6.07 9.55 -13.60
N PHE A 190 -6.11 10.63 -12.84
CA PHE A 190 -7.14 11.66 -13.00
C PHE A 190 -7.05 12.35 -14.36
N GLU A 191 -8.20 12.77 -14.87
CA GLU A 191 -8.24 13.65 -16.04
C GLU A 191 -7.61 15.00 -15.67
N ILE A 192 -6.91 15.65 -16.61
CA ILE A 192 -6.11 16.85 -16.33
C ILE A 192 -6.93 17.96 -15.64
N HIS A 193 -8.18 18.14 -16.06
CA HIS A 193 -9.07 19.17 -15.54
C HIS A 193 -9.61 18.88 -14.13
N GLU A 194 -9.43 17.66 -13.62
CA GLU A 194 -9.79 17.28 -12.25
C GLU A 194 -8.63 17.49 -11.27
N ILE A 195 -7.39 17.58 -11.76
CA ILE A 195 -6.19 17.65 -10.92
C ILE A 195 -6.15 18.98 -10.15
N GLU A 196 -6.16 18.90 -8.82
CA GLU A 196 -6.10 20.06 -7.93
C GLU A 196 -4.70 20.33 -7.37
N MET A 197 -3.84 19.30 -7.36
CA MET A 197 -2.42 19.43 -7.04
C MET A 197 -1.60 18.54 -7.97
N ALA A 198 -0.59 19.14 -8.59
CA ALA A 198 0.38 18.47 -9.45
C ALA A 198 1.78 18.62 -8.84
N VAL A 199 2.42 17.50 -8.51
CA VAL A 199 3.76 17.47 -7.93
C VAL A 199 4.74 17.00 -9.00
N PRO A 200 5.54 17.91 -9.60
CA PRO A 200 6.52 17.53 -10.61
C PRO A 200 7.68 16.79 -9.99
N LEU A 201 8.26 15.80 -10.66
CA LEU A 201 9.42 15.02 -10.22
C LEU A 201 10.60 15.22 -11.18
N SER A 202 11.80 15.33 -10.61
CA SER A 202 13.06 15.27 -11.34
C SER A 202 13.40 13.84 -11.76
N PRO A 203 14.31 13.64 -12.74
CA PRO A 203 14.78 12.31 -13.10
C PRO A 203 15.32 11.49 -11.92
N GLN A 204 16.04 12.13 -10.99
CA GLN A 204 16.57 11.44 -9.81
C GLN A 204 15.47 10.99 -8.83
N GLU A 205 14.38 11.76 -8.70
CA GLU A 205 13.25 11.37 -7.85
C GLU A 205 12.44 10.24 -8.48
N VAL A 206 12.31 10.21 -9.80
CA VAL A 206 11.69 9.09 -10.53
C VAL A 206 12.52 7.81 -10.35
N GLU A 207 13.85 7.90 -10.46
CA GLU A 207 14.74 6.77 -10.20
C GLU A 207 14.61 6.26 -8.75
N ARG A 208 14.63 7.15 -7.75
CA ARG A 208 14.45 6.76 -6.34
C ARG A 208 13.09 6.13 -6.09
N LYS A 209 12.01 6.66 -6.68
CA LYS A 209 10.67 6.06 -6.63
C LYS A 209 10.69 4.64 -7.20
N ARG A 210 11.37 4.42 -8.34
CA ARG A 210 11.53 3.08 -8.93
C ARG A 210 12.24 2.13 -7.98
N LEU A 211 13.34 2.57 -7.35
CA LEU A 211 14.07 1.77 -6.35
C LEU A 211 13.22 1.44 -5.12
N ALA A 212 12.31 2.34 -4.71
CA ALA A 212 11.36 2.08 -3.62
C ALA A 212 10.34 1.01 -4.01
N ILE A 213 9.81 1.06 -5.24
CA ILE A 213 8.94 0.01 -5.77
C ILE A 213 9.67 -1.35 -5.79
N PHE A 214 10.97 -1.36 -6.11
CA PHE A 214 11.75 -2.60 -6.12
C PHE A 214 11.91 -3.27 -4.75
N LYS A 215 11.65 -2.56 -3.65
CA LYS A 215 11.60 -3.16 -2.31
C LYS A 215 10.38 -4.04 -2.08
N HIS A 216 9.34 -3.89 -2.92
CA HIS A 216 8.15 -4.75 -2.93
C HIS A 216 8.31 -5.92 -3.91
N GLN A 217 9.28 -6.80 -3.63
CA GLN A 217 9.74 -7.85 -4.55
C GLN A 217 8.62 -8.78 -5.01
N SER A 218 7.75 -9.21 -4.11
CA SER A 218 6.62 -10.08 -4.41
C SER A 218 5.54 -9.42 -5.28
N GLN A 219 5.64 -8.10 -5.54
CA GLN A 219 4.60 -7.29 -6.21
C GLN A 219 5.09 -6.56 -7.47
N LYS A 220 6.40 -6.31 -7.57
CA LYS A 220 6.96 -5.37 -8.56
C LYS A 220 6.91 -5.88 -10.01
N ASP A 221 6.96 -7.20 -10.20
CA ASP A 221 7.04 -7.86 -11.51
C ASP A 221 5.61 -8.09 -12.06
N LEU A 222 5.24 -9.34 -12.33
CA LEU A 222 3.86 -9.71 -12.60
C LEU A 222 3.09 -9.77 -11.27
N PRO A 223 2.16 -8.84 -11.02
CA PRO A 223 1.34 -8.90 -9.82
C PRO A 223 0.49 -10.18 -9.85
N VAL A 224 0.09 -10.68 -8.68
CA VAL A 224 -0.81 -11.84 -8.56
C VAL A 224 -2.14 -11.62 -9.30
N PHE A 225 -2.55 -10.36 -9.43
CA PHE A 225 -3.73 -9.94 -10.18
C PHE A 225 -3.32 -8.95 -11.28
N PRO A 226 -2.75 -9.44 -12.39
CA PRO A 226 -2.56 -8.62 -13.56
C PRO A 226 -3.94 -8.48 -14.20
N GLY A 227 -4.50 -7.28 -14.24
CA GLY A 227 -5.62 -6.98 -15.14
C GLY A 227 -5.20 -7.16 -16.61
N ASP A 228 -5.80 -6.39 -17.53
CA ASP A 228 -5.53 -6.57 -18.96
C ASP A 228 -4.15 -6.04 -19.44
N ASP A 229 -3.35 -5.45 -18.54
CA ASP A 229 -2.03 -4.89 -18.84
C ASP A 229 -0.91 -5.81 -18.33
N ALA A 230 -0.12 -6.35 -19.27
CA ALA A 230 0.97 -7.29 -19.01
C ALA A 230 2.28 -6.63 -18.52
N ARG A 231 2.36 -5.30 -18.44
CA ARG A 231 3.56 -4.60 -17.99
C ARG A 231 3.81 -4.80 -16.49
N GLU A 232 5.09 -4.87 -16.12
CA GLU A 232 5.53 -4.87 -14.73
C GLU A 232 5.00 -3.63 -13.99
N PHE A 233 4.72 -3.77 -12.70
CA PHE A 233 4.07 -2.72 -11.91
C PHE A 233 4.86 -1.40 -11.94
N TRP A 234 6.19 -1.45 -11.84
CA TRP A 234 7.02 -0.25 -11.82
C TRP A 234 7.00 0.52 -13.15
N VAL A 235 6.93 -0.19 -14.28
CA VAL A 235 6.84 0.42 -15.62
C VAL A 235 5.55 1.22 -15.72
N ARG A 236 4.43 0.62 -15.30
CA ARG A 236 3.12 1.28 -15.28
C ARG A 236 3.11 2.50 -14.37
N ALA A 237 3.65 2.37 -13.17
CA ALA A 237 3.72 3.46 -12.20
C ALA A 237 4.55 4.65 -12.69
N GLU A 238 5.57 4.41 -13.52
CA GLU A 238 6.44 5.42 -14.12
C GLU A 238 5.79 6.06 -15.36
N ASP A 239 5.36 5.24 -16.33
CA ASP A 239 4.71 5.69 -17.56
C ASP A 239 3.49 6.56 -17.27
N ARG A 240 2.67 6.16 -16.29
CA ARG A 240 1.49 6.93 -15.85
C ARG A 240 1.85 8.37 -15.47
N THR A 241 2.89 8.55 -14.66
CA THR A 241 3.32 9.88 -14.21
C THR A 241 4.07 10.66 -15.29
N ARG A 242 4.77 9.97 -16.19
CA ARG A 242 5.41 10.57 -17.36
C ARG A 242 4.36 11.10 -18.33
N GLU A 243 3.28 10.36 -18.55
CA GLU A 243 2.18 10.79 -19.40
C GLU A 243 1.51 12.05 -18.86
N THR A 244 1.26 12.13 -17.55
CA THR A 244 0.78 13.38 -16.92
C THR A 244 1.72 14.56 -17.18
N ALA A 245 3.04 14.35 -17.09
CA ALA A 245 4.02 15.40 -17.39
C ALA A 245 3.99 15.83 -18.87
N ARG A 246 3.88 14.85 -19.78
CA ARG A 246 3.77 15.07 -21.23
C ARG A 246 2.53 15.92 -21.55
N LEU A 247 1.39 15.57 -20.98
CA LEU A 247 0.13 16.30 -21.15
C LEU A 247 0.22 17.74 -20.63
N TYR A 248 0.89 17.97 -19.49
CA TYR A 248 1.12 19.32 -18.96
C TYR A 248 2.02 20.14 -19.89
N ASN A 249 3.07 19.52 -20.45
CA ASN A 249 3.96 20.17 -21.42
C ASN A 249 3.20 20.54 -22.72
N GLU A 250 2.30 19.67 -23.21
CA GLU A 250 1.45 19.98 -24.37
C GLU A 250 0.50 21.15 -24.14
N LEU A 251 0.11 21.41 -22.89
CA LEU A 251 -0.64 22.62 -22.50
C LEU A 251 0.23 23.88 -22.39
N GLY A 252 1.55 23.77 -22.60
CA GLY A 252 2.51 24.87 -22.54
C GLY A 252 3.12 25.12 -21.16
N LEU A 253 2.98 24.19 -20.21
CA LEU A 253 3.63 24.26 -18.90
C LEU A 253 5.07 23.74 -18.96
N ALA A 254 5.83 23.94 -17.89
CA ALA A 254 7.22 23.51 -17.81
C ALA A 254 7.37 21.98 -17.96
N GLU A 255 8.45 21.57 -18.63
CA GLU A 255 8.79 20.17 -18.84
C GLU A 255 9.37 19.55 -17.55
N TYR A 256 8.85 18.37 -17.19
CA TYR A 256 9.29 17.57 -16.06
C TYR A 256 9.36 16.09 -16.46
N GLU A 257 10.19 15.29 -15.79
CA GLU A 257 10.29 13.83 -16.08
C GLU A 257 8.97 13.12 -15.79
N ALA A 258 8.31 13.51 -14.70
CA ALA A 258 7.05 12.93 -14.26
C ALA A 258 6.26 13.93 -13.40
N ILE A 259 4.95 13.77 -13.33
CA ILE A 259 4.05 14.51 -12.44
C ILE A 259 3.19 13.52 -11.66
N GLU A 260 3.10 13.66 -10.35
CA GLU A 260 2.11 12.98 -9.52
C GLU A 260 0.91 13.89 -9.26
N ALA A 261 -0.29 13.41 -9.57
CA ALA A 261 -1.53 14.16 -9.45
C ALA A 261 -2.31 13.80 -8.19
N PHE A 262 -2.99 14.80 -7.62
CA PHE A 262 -3.84 14.66 -6.45
C PHE A 262 -5.12 15.48 -6.59
N VAL A 263 -6.21 14.95 -6.02
CA VAL A 263 -7.51 15.62 -5.90
C VAL A 263 -7.85 15.78 -4.42
N LYS A 264 -8.36 16.93 -4.02
CA LYS A 264 -8.73 17.22 -2.63
C LYS A 264 -10.13 16.69 -2.36
N TRP A 265 -10.27 15.85 -1.34
CA TRP A 265 -11.59 15.51 -0.82
C TRP A 265 -12.26 16.74 -0.19
N LYS A 266 -13.51 16.97 -0.56
CA LYS A 266 -14.34 18.06 0.00
C LYS A 266 -15.23 17.45 1.08
N PHE A 267 -14.97 17.81 2.33
CA PHE A 267 -15.88 17.49 3.43
C PHE A 267 -17.17 18.31 3.27
N GLU A 268 -18.30 17.72 3.63
CA GLU A 268 -19.55 18.47 3.78
C GLU A 268 -19.40 19.44 4.97
N GLU A 269 -19.88 20.68 4.81
CA GLU A 269 -19.89 21.71 5.86
C GLU A 269 -20.94 21.45 6.94
#